data_AF-A0A443SN51-F1
#
_entry.id   AF-A0A443SN51-F1
#
_cell.length_a   1.000
_cell.length_b   1.000
_cell.length_c   1.000
_cell.angle_alpha   90.00
_cell.angle_beta   90.00
_cell.angle_gamma   90.00
#
_symmetry.space_group_name_H-M   'P 1'
#
loop_
_entity.id
_entity.type
_entity.pdbx_description
1 polymer ?
#
loop_
_entity_poly.entity_id
_entity_poly.type
_entity_poly.pdbx_seq_one_letter_code
_entity_poly.pdbx_strand_id
1 'polypeptide(L)'
;FISLLANGVKIHRKLIPHLFDMSTSKFLLLDCDYKYDQNDFKLVVRWFHNNTPEPIYQWIPEKQIRHVSEFFKPHFDMKYEADSNDPYTKYRAIRIKNPTPSMSGKYVCVISSLADQVSDSGEVSIYASPKSFDFYSRFNEETGDLQLECNAKDVFPIPMLTLSQNTTVSIAFKRSNVQSSSALNENTSIRSKENSSLFDISVKHTINKDDLLKTVSSRFEMVFECDLHIPNTNYGKSKKITLYSSEYLRIHIYMYILPSISILQMHVH
;
A
#
# COMPACT_ATOMS: atom_id res chain seq x y z
N PHE A 1 -31.02 -49.44 -17.00
CA PHE A 1 -29.86 -48.62 -17.39
C PHE A 1 -29.51 -47.72 -16.22
N ILE A 2 -28.51 -48.11 -15.44
CA ILE A 2 -28.00 -47.27 -14.34
C ILE A 2 -27.16 -46.19 -15.01
N SER A 3 -27.63 -44.95 -14.98
CA SER A 3 -26.83 -43.79 -15.37
C SER A 3 -25.68 -43.66 -14.38
N LEU A 4 -24.54 -44.28 -14.70
CA LEU A 4 -23.26 -43.88 -14.13
C LEU A 4 -23.11 -42.40 -14.46
N LEU A 5 -23.29 -41.54 -13.46
CA LEU A 5 -22.94 -40.13 -13.55
C LEU A 5 -21.44 -40.09 -13.88
N ALA A 6 -21.12 -39.92 -15.15
CA ALA A 6 -19.77 -39.58 -15.56
C ALA A 6 -19.43 -38.27 -14.83
N ASN A 7 -18.50 -38.34 -13.88
CA ASN A 7 -18.03 -37.17 -13.20
C ASN A 7 -17.02 -36.51 -14.15
N GLY A 8 -17.50 -35.62 -15.02
CA GLY A 8 -16.64 -34.75 -15.80
C GLY A 8 -15.71 -33.94 -14.92
N VAL A 9 -14.70 -33.33 -15.55
CA VAL A 9 -13.69 -32.51 -14.87
C VAL A 9 -14.28 -31.52 -13.85
N LYS A 10 -13.65 -31.39 -12.68
CA LYS A 10 -14.12 -30.48 -11.61
C LYS A 10 -12.98 -29.66 -11.05
N ILE A 11 -13.22 -28.37 -10.84
CA ILE A 11 -12.28 -27.51 -10.09
C ILE A 11 -12.42 -27.84 -8.61
N HIS A 12 -11.32 -28.27 -8.00
CA HIS A 12 -11.22 -28.58 -6.59
C HIS A 12 -10.87 -27.36 -5.75
N ARG A 13 -9.94 -26.53 -6.23
CA ARG A 13 -9.48 -25.34 -5.52
C ARG A 13 -9.02 -24.26 -6.48
N LYS A 14 -9.40 -23.02 -6.20
CA LYS A 14 -8.92 -21.81 -6.88
C LYS A 14 -7.96 -21.03 -5.98
N LEU A 15 -6.87 -20.54 -6.56
CA LEU A 15 -5.98 -19.53 -6.00
C LEU A 15 -5.89 -18.35 -6.97
N ILE A 16 -6.65 -17.29 -6.68
CA ILE A 16 -6.56 -16.01 -7.37
C ILE A 16 -6.56 -14.94 -6.26
N PRO A 17 -5.43 -14.28 -5.99
CA PRO A 17 -5.35 -13.32 -4.90
C PRO A 17 -6.13 -12.05 -5.27
N HIS A 18 -6.97 -11.57 -4.35
CA HIS A 18 -7.74 -10.36 -4.59
C HIS A 18 -6.86 -9.10 -4.68
N LEU A 19 -5.83 -9.01 -3.84
CA LEU A 19 -4.87 -7.91 -3.81
C LEU A 19 -3.46 -8.45 -4.06
N PHE A 20 -2.69 -7.73 -4.87
CA PHE A 20 -1.29 -8.04 -5.14
C PHE A 20 -0.42 -6.78 -5.00
N ASP A 21 0.53 -6.84 -4.07
CA ASP A 21 1.50 -5.76 -3.86
C ASP A 21 2.80 -5.99 -4.66
N MET A 22 2.96 -5.24 -5.74
CA MET A 22 4.14 -5.34 -6.62
C MET A 22 5.43 -4.74 -6.03
N SER A 23 5.31 -4.03 -4.90
CA SER A 23 6.47 -3.51 -4.16
C SER A 23 7.14 -4.60 -3.30
N THR A 24 6.36 -5.53 -2.77
CA THR A 24 6.82 -6.59 -1.86
C THR A 24 6.99 -7.95 -2.53
N SER A 25 6.21 -8.25 -3.58
CA SER A 25 6.33 -9.51 -4.34
C SER A 25 6.61 -9.28 -5.82
N LYS A 26 7.40 -10.19 -6.41
CA LYS A 26 7.72 -10.20 -7.85
C LYS A 26 6.95 -11.26 -8.63
N PHE A 27 6.18 -12.12 -7.98
CA PHE A 27 5.49 -13.22 -8.63
C PHE A 27 4.02 -13.25 -8.23
N LEU A 28 3.13 -13.08 -9.22
CA LEU A 28 1.70 -13.33 -9.09
C LEU A 28 1.42 -14.76 -9.53
N LEU A 29 0.89 -15.57 -8.61
CA LEU A 29 0.50 -16.96 -8.87
C LEU A 29 -1.03 -17.04 -9.02
N LEU A 30 -1.48 -17.66 -10.10
CA LEU A 30 -2.88 -17.98 -10.36
C LEU A 30 -2.98 -19.48 -10.60
N ASP A 31 -3.83 -20.17 -9.84
CA ASP A 31 -4.00 -21.62 -9.92
C ASP A 31 -5.49 -21.99 -9.89
N CYS A 32 -5.85 -22.98 -10.69
CA CYS A 32 -7.11 -23.68 -10.63
C CYS A 32 -6.78 -25.16 -10.61
N ASP A 33 -6.70 -25.70 -9.40
CA ASP A 33 -6.50 -27.11 -9.15
C ASP A 33 -7.79 -27.86 -9.49
N TYR A 34 -7.70 -28.74 -10.47
CA TYR A 34 -8.82 -29.53 -10.96
C TYR A 34 -8.53 -31.02 -10.85
N LYS A 35 -9.60 -31.80 -10.74
CA LYS A 35 -9.58 -33.25 -10.82
C LYS A 35 -10.23 -33.67 -12.12
N TYR A 36 -9.60 -34.62 -12.79
CA TYR A 36 -10.06 -35.21 -14.03
C TYR A 36 -10.11 -36.73 -13.86
N ASP A 37 -10.90 -37.40 -14.69
CA ASP A 37 -10.98 -38.86 -14.71
C ASP A 37 -10.68 -39.42 -16.11
N GLN A 38 -10.83 -40.75 -16.25
CA GLN A 38 -10.57 -41.47 -17.49
C GLN A 38 -11.51 -41.08 -18.66
N ASN A 39 -12.60 -40.37 -18.40
CA ASN A 39 -13.54 -39.88 -19.41
C ASN A 39 -13.20 -38.47 -19.91
N ASP A 40 -12.28 -37.75 -19.25
CA ASP A 40 -11.86 -36.40 -19.61
C ASP A 40 -10.82 -36.38 -20.74
N PHE A 41 -11.22 -36.88 -21.91
CA PHE A 41 -10.39 -36.86 -23.11
C PHE A 41 -10.19 -35.44 -23.65
N LYS A 42 -9.04 -35.18 -24.29
CA LYS A 42 -8.69 -33.89 -24.92
C LYS A 42 -8.77 -32.73 -23.93
N LEU A 43 -8.22 -32.93 -22.74
CA LEU A 43 -8.18 -31.88 -21.73
C LEU A 43 -7.43 -30.64 -22.25
N VAL A 44 -7.99 -29.47 -22.01
CA VAL A 44 -7.37 -28.17 -22.29
C VAL A 44 -7.62 -27.25 -21.11
N VAL A 45 -6.56 -26.63 -20.61
CA VAL A 45 -6.64 -25.59 -19.57
C VAL A 45 -6.43 -24.25 -20.26
N ARG A 46 -7.33 -23.30 -20.02
CA ARG A 46 -7.25 -21.94 -20.54
C ARG A 46 -7.37 -20.94 -19.40
N TRP A 47 -6.60 -19.87 -19.50
CA TRP A 47 -6.76 -18.69 -18.65
C TRP A 47 -7.11 -17.49 -19.52
N PHE A 48 -8.11 -16.74 -19.09
CA PHE A 48 -8.57 -15.50 -19.72
C PHE A 48 -8.35 -14.34 -18.77
N HIS A 49 -8.13 -13.15 -19.34
CA HIS A 49 -8.00 -11.90 -18.60
C HIS A 49 -9.05 -10.93 -19.10
N ASN A 50 -9.83 -10.37 -18.17
CA ASN A 50 -11.00 -9.56 -18.44
C ASN A 50 -11.93 -10.25 -19.45
N ASN A 51 -12.44 -9.50 -20.43
CA ASN A 51 -13.37 -10.00 -21.44
C ASN A 51 -12.64 -10.25 -22.78
N THR A 52 -11.36 -10.64 -22.76
CA THR A 52 -10.65 -10.97 -24.00
C THR A 52 -11.21 -12.26 -24.62
N PRO A 53 -11.48 -12.28 -25.94
CA PRO A 53 -12.01 -13.48 -26.59
C PRO A 53 -10.98 -14.61 -26.68
N GLU A 54 -9.69 -14.26 -26.71
CA GLU A 54 -8.59 -15.21 -26.72
C GLU A 54 -8.01 -15.41 -25.30
N PRO A 55 -7.57 -16.63 -24.97
CA PRO A 55 -6.93 -16.91 -23.70
C PRO A 55 -5.55 -16.26 -23.62
N ILE A 56 -5.22 -15.70 -22.46
CA ILE A 56 -3.86 -15.22 -22.16
C ILE A 56 -2.87 -16.36 -21.99
N TYR A 57 -3.37 -17.56 -21.67
CA TYR A 57 -2.59 -18.77 -21.57
C TYR A 57 -3.42 -20.01 -21.89
N GLN A 58 -2.83 -20.97 -22.59
CA GLN A 58 -3.42 -22.28 -22.87
C GLN A 58 -2.41 -23.40 -22.66
N TRP A 59 -2.86 -24.49 -22.04
CA TRP A 59 -2.14 -25.74 -21.86
C TRP A 59 -2.93 -26.92 -22.45
N ILE A 60 -2.27 -27.70 -23.30
CA ILE A 60 -2.80 -28.94 -23.89
C ILE A 60 -1.88 -30.10 -23.47
N PRO A 61 -2.22 -30.84 -22.39
CA PRO A 61 -1.34 -31.86 -21.84
C PRO A 61 -0.99 -33.00 -22.81
N GLU A 62 -1.98 -33.53 -23.55
CA GLU A 62 -1.77 -34.63 -24.49
C GLU A 62 -0.72 -34.31 -25.56
N LYS A 63 -0.65 -33.04 -25.97
CA LYS A 63 0.31 -32.57 -26.99
C LYS A 63 1.56 -31.95 -26.38
N GLN A 64 1.58 -31.75 -25.06
CA GLN A 64 2.62 -30.99 -24.35
C GLN A 64 2.80 -29.57 -24.92
N ILE A 65 1.71 -28.92 -25.34
CA ILE A 65 1.75 -27.59 -25.96
C ILE A 65 1.27 -26.53 -24.97
N ARG A 66 2.10 -25.49 -24.79
CA ARG A 66 1.75 -24.26 -24.07
C ARG A 66 1.74 -23.08 -25.02
N HIS A 67 0.75 -22.22 -24.86
CA HIS A 67 0.64 -20.96 -25.57
C HIS A 67 0.43 -19.82 -24.56
N VAL A 68 1.09 -18.70 -24.78
CA VAL A 68 0.95 -17.47 -23.97
C VAL A 68 0.70 -16.33 -24.93
N SER A 69 -0.27 -15.47 -24.63
CA SER A 69 -0.54 -14.29 -25.45
C SER A 69 0.62 -13.30 -25.43
N GLU A 70 0.77 -12.54 -26.52
CA GLU A 70 1.95 -11.70 -26.74
C GLU A 70 2.15 -10.64 -25.64
N PHE A 71 1.05 -10.10 -25.08
CA PHE A 71 1.09 -9.15 -23.98
C PHE A 71 1.62 -9.76 -22.67
N PHE A 72 1.29 -11.01 -22.35
CA PHE A 72 1.73 -11.67 -21.11
C PHE A 72 3.09 -12.36 -21.24
N LYS A 73 3.50 -12.71 -22.46
CA LYS A 73 4.73 -13.45 -22.78
C LYS A 73 6.00 -12.91 -22.13
N PRO A 74 6.26 -11.58 -22.06
CA PRO A 74 7.46 -11.06 -21.37
C PRO A 74 7.47 -11.34 -19.86
N HIS A 75 6.28 -11.41 -19.26
CA HIS A 75 6.09 -11.59 -17.83
C HIS A 75 5.89 -13.06 -17.46
N PHE A 76 5.54 -13.93 -18.40
CA PHE A 76 5.19 -15.32 -18.10
C PHE A 76 6.42 -16.15 -17.70
N ASP A 77 6.27 -16.97 -16.66
CA ASP A 77 7.28 -17.95 -16.27
C ASP A 77 7.01 -19.33 -16.88
N MET A 78 7.61 -19.56 -18.05
CA MET A 78 7.51 -20.83 -18.77
C MET A 78 8.17 -22.02 -18.04
N LYS A 79 8.91 -21.81 -16.95
CA LYS A 79 9.55 -22.89 -16.19
C LYS A 79 8.76 -23.30 -14.95
N TYR A 80 7.71 -22.57 -14.60
CA TYR A 80 6.91 -22.90 -13.43
C TYR A 80 6.10 -24.19 -13.67
N GLU A 81 6.16 -25.10 -12.71
CA GLU A 81 5.41 -26.37 -12.68
C GLU A 81 4.55 -26.38 -11.42
N ALA A 82 3.25 -26.57 -11.57
CA ALA A 82 2.28 -26.60 -10.48
C ALA A 82 2.26 -27.97 -9.78
N ASP A 83 2.43 -29.03 -10.55
CA ASP A 83 2.49 -30.42 -10.09
C ASP A 83 3.46 -31.20 -10.98
N SER A 84 4.70 -31.36 -10.53
CA SER A 84 5.72 -32.06 -11.32
C SER A 84 5.45 -33.56 -11.51
N ASN A 85 4.52 -34.13 -10.72
CA ASN A 85 4.28 -35.57 -10.68
C ASN A 85 3.18 -36.03 -11.64
N ASP A 86 2.29 -35.12 -12.06
CA ASP A 86 1.19 -35.43 -12.96
C ASP A 86 1.27 -34.60 -14.26
N PRO A 87 1.48 -35.22 -15.43
CA PRO A 87 1.61 -34.52 -16.70
C PRO A 87 0.37 -33.74 -17.12
N TYR A 88 -0.83 -34.08 -16.64
CA TYR A 88 -2.06 -33.36 -16.99
C TYR A 88 -2.19 -32.06 -16.20
N THR A 89 -1.90 -32.09 -14.91
CA THR A 89 -1.96 -30.92 -14.04
C THR A 89 -0.65 -30.12 -13.97
N LYS A 90 0.45 -30.63 -14.53
CA LYS A 90 1.80 -30.04 -14.48
C LYS A 90 1.89 -28.54 -14.73
N TYR A 91 1.17 -28.04 -15.73
CA TYR A 91 1.16 -26.62 -16.09
C TYR A 91 -0.23 -25.99 -15.97
N ARG A 92 -1.05 -26.43 -15.01
CA ARG A 92 -2.39 -25.87 -14.78
C ARG A 92 -2.37 -24.42 -14.29
N ALA A 93 -1.32 -24.07 -13.54
CA ALA A 93 -1.16 -22.78 -12.89
C ALA A 93 -0.22 -21.86 -13.68
N ILE A 94 -0.47 -20.56 -13.60
CA ILE A 94 0.34 -19.54 -14.26
C ILE A 94 1.07 -18.68 -13.22
N ARG A 95 2.38 -18.48 -13.45
CA ARG A 95 3.22 -17.59 -12.63
C ARG A 95 3.66 -16.40 -13.47
N ILE A 96 3.18 -15.22 -13.11
CA ILE A 96 3.47 -13.96 -13.78
C ILE A 96 4.56 -13.23 -13.00
N LYS A 97 5.66 -12.89 -13.67
CA LYS A 97 6.83 -12.19 -13.15
C LYS A 97 6.67 -10.69 -13.32
N ASN A 98 6.99 -9.93 -12.28
CA ASN A 98 6.92 -8.47 -12.25
C ASN A 98 5.60 -7.95 -12.86
N PRO A 99 4.45 -8.35 -12.30
CA PRO A 99 3.16 -7.96 -12.85
C PRO A 99 3.01 -6.43 -12.76
N THR A 100 2.35 -5.85 -13.76
CA THR A 100 2.16 -4.40 -13.88
C THR A 100 0.71 -4.01 -13.58
N PRO A 101 0.41 -2.74 -13.28
CA PRO A 101 -0.97 -2.31 -13.04
C PRO A 101 -1.97 -2.66 -14.13
N SER A 102 -1.55 -2.66 -15.40
CA SER A 102 -2.39 -3.04 -16.56
C SER A 102 -2.79 -4.51 -16.58
N MET A 103 -2.19 -5.35 -15.74
CA MET A 103 -2.57 -6.74 -15.53
C MET A 103 -3.63 -6.91 -14.43
N SER A 104 -4.11 -5.82 -13.81
CA SER A 104 -5.26 -5.89 -12.91
C SER A 104 -6.53 -6.29 -13.66
N GLY A 105 -7.50 -6.84 -12.95
CA GLY A 105 -8.80 -7.20 -13.48
C GLY A 105 -9.18 -8.65 -13.24
N LYS A 106 -10.19 -9.11 -13.98
CA LYS A 106 -10.77 -10.44 -13.80
C LYS A 106 -9.92 -11.50 -14.48
N TYR A 107 -9.61 -12.57 -13.77
CA TYR A 107 -8.99 -13.77 -14.31
C TYR A 107 -9.99 -14.91 -14.27
N VAL A 108 -10.09 -15.66 -15.37
CA VAL A 108 -10.99 -16.80 -15.49
C VAL A 108 -10.18 -18.00 -15.94
N CYS A 109 -10.22 -19.09 -15.16
CA CYS A 109 -9.72 -20.37 -15.60
C CYS A 109 -10.86 -21.19 -16.19
N VAL A 110 -10.61 -21.84 -17.32
CA VAL A 110 -11.55 -22.74 -18.00
C VAL A 110 -10.84 -24.04 -18.26
N ILE A 111 -11.36 -25.13 -17.71
CA ILE A 111 -10.84 -26.47 -17.91
C ILE A 111 -11.91 -27.22 -18.71
N SER A 112 -11.55 -27.62 -19.92
CA SER A 112 -12.46 -28.30 -20.85
C SER A 112 -11.90 -29.66 -21.26
N SER A 113 -12.76 -30.67 -21.31
CA SER A 113 -12.56 -31.95 -21.98
C SER A 113 -13.61 -32.12 -23.09
N LEU A 114 -13.62 -33.25 -23.79
CA LEU A 114 -14.73 -33.59 -24.69
C LEU A 114 -16.03 -33.87 -23.94
N ALA A 115 -15.94 -34.28 -22.67
CA ALA A 115 -17.08 -34.68 -21.86
C ALA A 115 -17.72 -33.49 -21.14
N ASP A 116 -16.91 -32.56 -20.61
CA ASP A 116 -17.40 -31.46 -19.77
C ASP A 116 -16.50 -30.22 -19.85
N GLN A 117 -17.03 -29.09 -19.38
CA GLN A 117 -16.29 -27.85 -19.21
C GLN A 117 -16.67 -27.16 -17.91
N VAL A 118 -15.67 -26.86 -17.09
CA VAL A 118 -15.82 -26.12 -15.85
C VAL A 118 -14.99 -24.84 -15.86
N SER A 119 -15.45 -23.82 -15.14
CA SER A 119 -14.74 -22.57 -15.00
C SER A 119 -14.88 -21.98 -13.60
N ASP A 120 -13.88 -21.19 -13.20
CA ASP A 120 -13.94 -20.37 -12.00
C ASP A 120 -13.19 -19.06 -12.28
N SER A 121 -13.49 -18.02 -11.50
CA SER A 121 -12.93 -16.69 -11.70
C SER A 121 -12.65 -15.94 -10.41
N GLY A 122 -11.77 -14.95 -10.49
CA GLY A 122 -11.45 -14.03 -9.42
C GLY A 122 -10.92 -12.73 -10.00
N GLU A 123 -10.94 -11.67 -9.20
CA GLU A 123 -10.44 -10.36 -9.60
C GLU A 123 -9.14 -10.07 -8.85
N VAL A 124 -8.14 -9.54 -9.57
CA VAL A 124 -6.83 -9.18 -9.01
C VAL A 124 -6.66 -7.67 -9.14
N SER A 125 -6.44 -6.98 -8.02
CA SER A 125 -6.04 -5.58 -7.99
C SER A 125 -4.55 -5.47 -7.67
N ILE A 126 -3.76 -4.96 -8.62
CA ILE A 126 -2.32 -4.77 -8.47
C ILE A 126 -2.06 -3.35 -7.99
N TYR A 127 -1.38 -3.23 -6.84
CA TYR A 127 -1.01 -1.96 -6.22
C TYR A 127 0.48 -1.98 -5.83
N ALA A 128 1.05 -0.80 -5.54
CA ALA A 128 2.37 -0.69 -4.95
C ALA A 128 2.29 0.09 -3.64
N SER A 129 2.73 -0.56 -2.56
CA SER A 129 2.96 0.13 -1.30
C SER A 129 4.14 1.13 -1.43
N PRO A 130 4.14 2.23 -0.66
CA PRO A 130 5.20 3.24 -0.70
C PRO A 130 6.58 2.64 -0.47
N LYS A 131 7.52 2.99 -1.34
CA LYS A 131 8.94 2.70 -1.12
C LYS A 131 9.49 3.47 0.08
N SER A 132 9.04 4.70 0.27
CA SER A 132 9.29 5.47 1.48
C SER A 132 8.02 6.22 1.88
N PHE A 133 7.83 6.35 3.18
CA PHE A 133 6.75 7.12 3.78
C PHE A 133 7.35 7.89 4.95
N ASP A 134 7.51 9.19 4.83
CA ASP A 134 8.29 10.05 5.72
C ASP A 134 7.45 11.23 6.21
N PHE A 135 7.64 11.60 7.47
CA PHE A 135 6.97 12.74 8.07
C PHE A 135 7.98 13.49 8.92
N TYR A 136 8.26 14.74 8.55
CA TYR A 136 9.26 15.57 9.22
C TYR A 136 8.78 17.02 9.36
N SER A 137 9.46 17.77 10.23
CA SER A 137 9.26 19.20 10.44
C SER A 137 10.49 19.99 10.01
N ARG A 138 10.29 21.19 9.46
CA ARG A 138 11.34 22.15 9.11
C ARG A 138 10.99 23.51 9.69
N PHE A 139 11.88 24.07 10.51
CA PHE A 139 11.74 25.41 11.05
C PHE A 139 12.33 26.42 10.05
N ASN A 140 11.59 27.50 9.77
CA ASN A 140 12.08 28.61 8.97
C ASN A 140 12.62 29.69 9.92
N GLU A 141 13.93 29.91 9.93
CA GLU A 141 14.57 30.90 10.82
C GLU A 141 14.22 32.35 10.47
N GLU A 142 13.92 32.64 9.20
CA GLU A 142 13.59 33.99 8.74
C GLU A 142 12.17 34.40 9.14
N THR A 143 11.19 33.49 8.98
CA THR A 143 9.78 33.77 9.31
C THR A 143 9.40 33.36 10.74
N GLY A 144 10.13 32.40 11.32
CA GLY A 144 9.80 31.76 12.58
C GLY A 144 8.69 30.70 12.48
N ASP A 145 8.32 30.29 11.25
CA ASP A 145 7.26 29.31 11.02
C ASP A 145 7.79 27.87 11.09
N LEU A 146 6.91 26.93 11.47
CA LEU A 146 7.19 25.50 11.43
C LEU A 146 6.42 24.85 10.29
N GLN A 147 7.12 24.34 9.28
CA GLN A 147 6.55 23.56 8.20
C GLN A 147 6.59 22.07 8.54
N LEU A 148 5.42 21.43 8.55
CA LEU A 148 5.27 19.99 8.58
C LEU A 148 5.12 19.49 7.14
N GLU A 149 5.86 18.44 6.81
CA GLU A 149 5.80 17.84 5.47
C GLU A 149 5.78 16.32 5.57
N CYS A 150 4.75 15.74 4.99
CA CYS A 150 4.56 14.31 4.89
C CYS A 150 4.69 13.88 3.43
N ASN A 151 5.52 12.86 3.17
CA ASN A 151 5.90 12.44 1.84
C ASN A 151 5.74 10.93 1.69
N ALA A 152 5.16 10.49 0.57
CA ALA A 152 5.17 9.08 0.18
C ALA A 152 5.66 8.95 -1.26
N LYS A 153 6.56 7.99 -1.50
CA LYS A 153 7.23 7.80 -2.79
C LYS A 153 6.95 6.45 -3.41
N ASP A 154 6.94 6.43 -4.75
CA ASP A 154 6.77 5.22 -5.57
C ASP A 154 5.48 4.43 -5.22
N VAL A 155 4.34 5.13 -5.04
CA VAL A 155 3.04 4.54 -4.66
C VAL A 155 2.14 4.33 -5.88
N PHE A 156 1.32 3.29 -5.89
CA PHE A 156 0.24 3.13 -6.88
C PHE A 156 -0.97 2.40 -6.29
N PRO A 157 -2.21 2.79 -6.62
CA PRO A 157 -2.62 4.02 -7.32
C PRO A 157 -2.33 5.28 -6.48
N ILE A 158 -2.82 6.46 -6.91
CA ILE A 158 -2.72 7.69 -6.10
C ILE A 158 -3.35 7.43 -4.72
N PRO A 159 -2.58 7.54 -3.62
CA PRO A 159 -3.09 7.29 -2.28
C PRO A 159 -3.84 8.50 -1.73
N MET A 160 -4.60 8.28 -0.66
CA MET A 160 -5.10 9.34 0.21
C MET A 160 -4.04 9.62 1.27
N LEU A 161 -3.57 10.87 1.32
CA LEU A 161 -2.66 11.38 2.34
C LEU A 161 -3.42 12.43 3.15
N THR A 162 -3.49 12.29 4.46
CA THR A 162 -4.27 13.17 5.34
C THR A 162 -3.41 13.60 6.52
N LEU A 163 -3.37 14.89 6.82
CA LEU A 163 -2.72 15.41 8.01
C LEU A 163 -3.78 15.88 9.02
N SER A 164 -3.75 15.25 10.18
CA SER A 164 -4.64 15.60 11.30
C SER A 164 -3.84 16.16 12.46
N GLN A 165 -4.47 17.07 13.19
CA GLN A 165 -3.96 17.58 14.46
C GLN A 165 -4.85 17.09 15.59
N ASN A 166 -4.24 16.48 16.60
CA ASN A 166 -4.86 16.06 17.84
C ASN A 166 -4.25 16.85 18.99
N THR A 167 -5.12 17.50 19.78
CA THR A 167 -4.69 18.20 21.01
C THR A 167 -5.13 17.39 22.21
N THR A 168 -4.19 17.05 23.09
CA THR A 168 -4.49 16.36 24.36
C THR A 168 -4.30 17.33 25.52
N VAL A 169 -5.40 17.68 26.19
CA VAL A 169 -5.36 18.52 27.40
C VAL A 169 -5.38 17.62 28.64
N SER A 170 -4.28 17.57 29.37
CA SER A 170 -4.22 16.93 30.69
C SER A 170 -4.73 17.91 31.76
N ILE A 171 -6.03 17.88 32.03
CA ILE A 171 -6.61 18.70 33.10
C ILE A 171 -6.25 18.04 34.45
N ALA A 172 -5.26 18.60 35.17
CA ALA A 172 -4.83 18.07 36.48
C ALA A 172 -5.97 17.93 37.51
N PHE A 173 -7.12 18.59 37.30
CA PHE A 173 -8.26 18.63 38.21
C PHE A 173 -9.47 17.76 37.80
N LYS A 174 -9.45 17.10 36.63
CA LYS A 174 -10.47 16.11 36.24
C LYS A 174 -9.79 14.95 35.55
N ARG A 175 -10.08 13.71 35.96
CA ARG A 175 -9.67 12.47 35.25
C ARG A 175 -10.40 12.33 33.89
N SER A 176 -10.36 13.36 33.04
CA SER A 176 -10.91 13.34 31.70
C SER A 176 -9.93 14.01 30.75
N ASN A 177 -9.41 13.25 29.79
CA ASN A 177 -8.67 13.79 28.66
C ASN A 177 -9.70 14.29 27.63
N VAL A 178 -9.65 15.56 27.29
CA VAL A 178 -10.40 16.10 26.15
C VAL A 178 -9.50 16.01 24.93
N GLN A 179 -9.90 15.20 23.95
CA GLN A 179 -9.24 15.05 22.65
C GLN A 179 -10.04 15.82 21.61
N SER A 180 -9.38 16.77 20.94
CA SER A 180 -9.93 17.45 19.78
C SER A 180 -9.10 17.08 18.56
N SER A 181 -9.74 16.54 17.52
CA SER A 181 -9.15 16.19 16.24
C SER A 181 -9.64 17.13 15.14
N SER A 182 -8.74 17.76 14.40
CA SER A 182 -9.08 18.60 13.25
C SER A 182 -8.26 18.21 12.02
N ALA A 183 -8.92 18.04 10.87
CA ALA A 183 -8.26 17.98 9.57
C ALA A 183 -7.67 19.35 9.23
N LEU A 184 -6.49 19.39 8.62
CA LEU A 184 -5.79 20.62 8.32
C LEU A 184 -6.03 21.06 6.88
N ASN A 185 -6.03 22.38 6.64
CA ASN A 185 -6.00 22.91 5.28
C ASN A 185 -4.58 22.70 4.71
N GLU A 186 -4.48 21.87 3.69
CA GLU A 186 -3.22 21.28 3.23
C GLU A 186 -2.92 21.66 1.78
N ASN A 187 -1.64 21.91 1.50
CA ASN A 187 -1.15 21.99 0.13
C ASN A 187 -0.65 20.60 -0.28
N THR A 188 -1.49 19.85 -0.99
CA THR A 188 -1.15 18.53 -1.55
C THR A 188 -0.50 18.70 -2.92
N SER A 189 0.67 18.11 -3.10
CA SER A 189 1.31 17.99 -4.41
C SER A 189 1.43 16.53 -4.81
N ILE A 190 1.16 16.25 -6.08
CA ILE A 190 1.22 14.91 -6.67
C ILE A 190 2.13 15.01 -7.89
N ARG A 191 3.10 14.11 -7.97
CA ARG A 191 4.02 13.99 -9.10
C ARG A 191 4.00 12.56 -9.63
N SER A 192 3.69 12.42 -10.92
CA SER A 192 3.94 11.16 -11.64
C SER A 192 5.41 11.04 -12.01
N LYS A 193 5.95 9.83 -11.92
CA LYS A 193 7.33 9.55 -12.34
C LYS A 193 7.39 9.22 -13.83
N GLU A 194 8.36 9.80 -14.54
CA GLU A 194 8.53 9.53 -15.97
C GLU A 194 8.70 8.04 -16.25
N ASN A 195 8.01 7.54 -17.27
CA ASN A 195 8.01 6.13 -17.68
C ASN A 195 7.58 5.14 -16.57
N SER A 196 6.82 5.58 -15.57
CA SER A 196 6.33 4.73 -14.50
C SER A 196 4.87 5.05 -14.17
N SER A 197 4.11 4.03 -13.76
CA SER A 197 2.77 4.23 -13.22
C SER A 197 2.78 4.71 -11.76
N LEU A 198 3.96 4.84 -11.15
CA LEU A 198 4.10 5.19 -9.73
C LEU A 198 4.02 6.70 -9.49
N PHE A 199 3.51 7.07 -8.32
CA PHE A 199 3.31 8.45 -7.88
C PHE A 199 4.13 8.76 -6.62
N ASP A 200 4.64 10.00 -6.59
CA ASP A 200 5.14 10.64 -5.38
C ASP A 200 4.08 11.66 -4.92
N ILE A 201 3.70 11.62 -3.65
CA ILE A 201 2.72 12.52 -3.05
C ILE A 201 3.33 13.21 -1.83
N SER A 202 3.01 14.49 -1.65
CA SER A 202 3.46 15.30 -0.52
C SER A 202 2.32 16.17 -0.02
N VAL A 203 2.12 16.18 1.29
CA VAL A 203 1.21 17.08 2.00
C VAL A 203 2.04 17.99 2.89
N LYS A 204 1.80 19.30 2.79
CA LYS A 204 2.47 20.32 3.59
C LYS A 204 1.46 21.11 4.41
N HIS A 205 1.84 21.39 5.65
CA HIS A 205 1.12 22.28 6.54
C HIS A 205 2.11 23.22 7.24
N THR A 206 1.78 24.50 7.30
CA THR A 206 2.63 25.52 7.94
C THR A 206 1.93 26.05 9.17
N ILE A 207 2.60 25.94 10.31
CA ILE A 207 2.20 26.56 11.57
C ILE A 207 2.96 27.88 11.65
N ASN A 208 2.23 28.99 11.64
CA ASN A 208 2.86 30.31 11.73
C ASN A 208 3.53 30.52 13.11
N LYS A 209 4.46 31.47 13.17
CA LYS A 209 5.15 31.82 14.42
C LYS A 209 4.21 32.10 15.59
N ASP A 210 3.13 32.85 15.40
CA ASP A 210 2.24 33.27 16.48
C ASP A 210 1.45 32.08 17.08
N ASP A 211 0.96 31.19 16.23
CA ASP A 211 0.26 29.97 16.63
C ASP A 211 1.23 28.96 17.24
N LEU A 212 2.48 28.88 16.74
CA LEU A 212 3.54 28.10 17.35
C LEU A 212 3.87 28.60 18.77
N LEU A 213 3.95 29.91 18.99
CA LEU A 213 4.19 30.50 20.30
C LEU A 213 3.03 30.25 21.28
N LYS A 214 1.78 30.23 20.80
CA LYS A 214 0.62 29.83 21.62
C LYS A 214 0.74 28.38 22.07
N THR A 215 1.18 27.48 21.19
CA THR A 215 1.46 26.07 21.52
C THR A 215 2.51 25.94 22.60
N VAL A 216 3.65 26.61 22.43
CA VAL A 216 4.77 26.53 23.39
C VAL A 216 4.40 27.15 24.73
N SER A 217 3.51 28.14 24.76
CA SER A 217 3.05 28.77 26.01
C SER A 217 2.00 27.95 26.76
N SER A 218 1.51 26.87 26.14
CA SER A 218 0.42 26.04 26.66
C SER A 218 0.92 24.71 27.20
N ARG A 219 0.30 24.19 28.27
CA ARG A 219 0.64 22.89 28.88
C ARG A 219 0.03 21.69 28.17
N PHE A 220 -0.28 21.81 26.87
CA PHE A 220 -0.89 20.73 26.12
C PHE A 220 0.07 20.20 25.04
N GLU A 221 -0.04 18.90 24.77
CA GLU A 221 0.70 18.26 23.70
C GLU A 221 -0.08 18.42 22.40
N MET A 222 0.58 18.97 21.38
CA MET A 222 0.08 18.93 20.01
C MET A 222 0.69 17.74 19.30
N VAL A 223 -0.17 16.84 18.84
CA VAL A 223 0.21 15.66 18.06
C VAL A 223 -0.30 15.85 16.64
N PHE A 224 0.61 15.84 15.69
CA PHE A 224 0.28 15.78 14.27
C PHE A 224 0.42 14.35 13.80
N GLU A 225 -0.57 13.88 13.06
CA GLU A 225 -0.59 12.53 12.49
C GLU A 225 -0.81 12.63 10.99
N CYS A 226 0.10 12.04 10.24
CA CYS A 226 -0.03 11.86 8.81
C CYS A 226 -0.44 10.43 8.52
N ASP A 227 -1.61 10.28 7.90
CA ASP A 227 -2.20 9.00 7.51
C ASP A 227 -2.11 8.81 6.01
N LEU A 228 -1.61 7.65 5.59
CA LEU A 228 -1.56 7.20 4.21
C LEU A 228 -2.47 5.98 4.03
N HIS A 229 -3.36 6.05 3.05
CA HIS A 229 -4.24 4.96 2.65
C HIS A 229 -4.20 4.75 1.14
N ILE A 230 -4.08 3.50 0.68
CA ILE A 230 -4.17 3.17 -0.75
C ILE A 230 -5.60 2.71 -1.05
N PRO A 231 -6.32 3.40 -1.95
CA PRO A 231 -7.73 3.11 -2.21
C PRO A 231 -7.93 1.70 -2.76
N ASN A 232 -9.08 1.09 -2.45
CA ASN A 232 -9.44 -0.28 -2.83
C ASN A 232 -8.47 -1.36 -2.29
N THR A 233 -7.73 -1.04 -1.23
CA THR A 233 -6.88 -2.00 -0.51
C THR A 233 -7.13 -1.87 1.00
N ASN A 234 -6.59 -2.79 1.79
CA ASN A 234 -6.50 -2.66 3.25
C ASN A 234 -5.18 -2.02 3.70
N TYR A 235 -4.40 -1.43 2.79
CA TYR A 235 -3.13 -0.81 3.13
C TYR A 235 -3.35 0.54 3.80
N GLY A 236 -2.80 0.68 5.01
CA GLY A 236 -2.79 1.92 5.78
C GLY A 236 -1.49 2.05 6.59
N LYS A 237 -0.95 3.27 6.66
CA LYS A 237 0.23 3.61 7.48
C LYS A 237 0.06 5.01 8.07
N SER A 238 0.57 5.18 9.29
CA SER A 238 0.51 6.47 9.99
C SER A 238 1.88 6.83 10.58
N LYS A 239 2.25 8.11 10.52
CA LYS A 239 3.43 8.67 11.21
C LYS A 239 3.00 9.86 12.06
N LYS A 240 3.69 10.09 13.17
CA LYS A 240 3.34 11.15 14.14
C LYS A 240 4.52 12.05 14.45
N ILE A 241 4.25 13.33 14.66
CA ILE A 241 5.17 14.33 15.22
C ILE A 241 4.47 14.96 16.42
N THR A 242 5.12 14.96 17.57
CA THR A 242 4.63 15.61 18.78
C THR A 242 5.45 16.85 19.05
N LEU A 243 4.78 17.99 19.22
CA LEU A 243 5.41 19.22 19.68
C LEU A 243 5.26 19.33 21.19
N TYR A 244 6.38 19.44 21.88
CA TYR A 244 6.42 19.63 23.33
C TYR A 244 6.62 21.11 23.67
N SER A 245 5.82 21.60 24.61
CA SER A 245 6.16 22.81 25.35
C SER A 245 7.24 22.46 26.39
N SER A 246 8.42 23.05 26.24
CA SER A 246 9.51 22.93 27.21
C SER A 246 9.55 24.17 28.09
N GLU A 247 9.30 24.02 29.39
CA GLU A 247 9.56 25.08 30.38
C GLU A 247 11.07 25.43 30.49
N TYR A 248 11.96 24.64 29.89
CA TYR A 248 13.42 24.82 29.98
C TYR A 248 13.98 25.98 29.13
N LEU A 249 13.26 26.43 28.09
CA LEU A 249 13.67 27.59 27.29
C LEU A 249 13.43 28.94 27.98
N ARG A 250 12.64 28.97 29.06
CA ARG A 250 12.45 30.20 29.85
C ARG A 250 13.72 30.61 30.59
N ILE A 251 14.55 29.67 31.06
CA ILE A 251 15.70 30.02 31.90
C ILE A 251 16.82 30.69 31.09
N HIS A 252 17.04 30.30 29.83
CA HIS A 252 18.10 30.92 29.04
C HIS A 252 17.76 32.29 28.47
N ILE A 253 16.49 32.61 28.20
CA ILE A 253 16.12 33.94 27.68
C ILE A 253 16.23 35.02 28.78
N TYR A 254 15.89 34.69 30.03
CA TYR A 254 16.03 35.64 31.15
C TYR A 254 17.49 35.88 31.57
N MET A 255 18.42 34.98 31.25
CA MET A 255 19.83 35.14 31.65
C MET A 255 20.62 36.09 30.74
N TYR A 256 20.14 36.38 29.53
CA TYR A 256 20.77 37.33 28.60
C TYR A 256 20.15 38.74 28.61
N ILE A 257 19.10 38.99 29.41
CA ILE A 257 18.47 40.31 29.55
C ILE A 257 18.47 40.76 31.01
N LEU A 258 19.65 40.82 31.62
CA LEU A 258 19.90 41.69 32.77
C LEU A 258 21.09 42.59 32.43
N PRO A 259 20.89 43.92 32.33
CA PRO A 259 22.01 44.82 32.17
C PRO A 259 22.85 44.78 33.43
N SER A 260 24.15 44.60 33.25
CA SER A 260 25.19 44.77 34.26
C SER A 260 25.02 46.09 34.99
N ILE A 261 24.49 46.04 36.21
CA ILE A 261 24.56 47.14 37.18
C ILE A 261 25.76 46.84 38.08
N SER A 262 26.85 47.54 37.80
CA SER A 262 28.02 47.65 38.66
C SER A 262 27.66 48.50 39.88
N ILE A 263 27.67 47.93 41.09
CA ILE A 263 27.78 48.74 42.32
C ILE A 263 28.77 48.07 43.28
N LEU A 264 29.70 48.92 43.71
CA LEU A 264 30.84 48.75 44.60
C LEU A 264 30.57 47.88 45.84
N GLN A 265 31.56 47.06 46.18
CA GLN A 265 31.74 46.49 47.51
C GLN A 265 32.87 47.25 48.21
N MET A 266 32.52 48.11 49.18
CA MET A 266 33.46 48.66 50.15
C MET A 266 33.72 47.63 51.25
N HIS A 267 35.00 47.35 51.50
CA HIS A 267 35.52 46.70 52.71
C HIS A 267 35.24 47.54 53.95
N VAL A 268 34.90 46.88 55.08
CA VAL A 268 35.44 47.19 56.41
C VAL A 268 35.60 45.87 57.20
N HIS A 269 36.70 45.82 57.94
CA HIS A 269 37.33 44.76 58.74
C HIS A 269 36.47 43.77 59.51
#